data_AF-A0A933R9Y4-F1
#
_entry.id   AF-A0A933R9Y4-F1
#
_cell.length_a   1.000
_cell.length_b   1.000
_cell.length_c   1.000
_cell.angle_alpha   90.00
_cell.angle_beta   90.00
_cell.angle_gamma   90.00
#
_symmetry.space_group_name_H-M   'P 1'
#
loop_
_entity.id
_entity.type
_entity.pdbx_description
1 polymer ?
#
loop_
_entity_poly.entity_id
_entity_poly.type
_entity_poly.pdbx_seq_one_letter_code
_entity_poly.pdbx_strand_id
1 'polypeptide(L)' 'MSGDHRDLADRLDQIVADLDERSFDFLREASAAARGRPDEDRRLAQARRAVEKAARLLRGDVERDDD' A
#
# COMPACT_ATOMS: atom_id res chain seq x y z
N MET A 1 -22.08 15.63 -10.61
CA MET A 1 -21.17 16.03 -9.53
C MET A 1 -19.88 15.27 -9.77
N SER A 2 -18.79 15.95 -10.14
CA SER A 2 -17.48 15.29 -10.16
C SER A 2 -17.16 14.96 -8.71
N GLY A 3 -17.19 13.67 -8.38
CA GLY A 3 -16.99 13.20 -7.02
C GLY A 3 -15.57 13.53 -6.61
N ASP A 4 -15.41 14.47 -5.69
CA ASP A 4 -14.13 14.64 -5.02
C ASP A 4 -13.90 13.38 -4.17
N HIS A 5 -13.04 12.49 -4.67
CA HIS A 5 -12.69 11.24 -4.00
C HIS A 5 -11.41 11.37 -3.16
N ARG A 6 -10.98 12.60 -2.86
CA ARG A 6 -9.79 12.85 -2.04
C ARG A 6 -9.89 12.26 -0.64
N ASP A 7 -11.09 12.25 -0.05
CA ASP A 7 -11.33 11.61 1.25
C ASP A 7 -11.04 10.10 1.23
N LEU A 8 -11.39 9.42 0.14
CA LEU A 8 -11.07 8.01 -0.07
C LEU A 8 -9.56 7.83 -0.32
N ALA A 9 -8.93 8.70 -1.10
CA ALA A 9 -7.48 8.65 -1.32
C ALA A 9 -6.70 8.83 -0.01
N ASP A 10 -7.10 9.78 0.84
CA ASP A 10 -6.45 10.01 2.13
C ASP A 10 -6.61 8.81 3.08
N ARG A 11 -7.76 8.14 3.06
CA ARG A 11 -7.95 6.88 3.81
C ARG A 11 -7.09 5.74 3.28
N LEU A 12 -6.90 5.66 1.96
CA LEU A 12 -6.00 4.66 1.37
C LEU A 12 -4.55 4.93 1.78
N ASP A 13 -4.12 6.19 1.90
CA ASP A 13 -2.79 6.52 2.39
C ASP A 13 -2.58 6.12 3.87
N GLN A 14 -3.62 6.23 4.70
CA GLN A 14 -3.59 5.68 6.06
C GLN A 14 -3.41 4.15 6.04
N ILE A 15 -4.13 3.45 5.17
CA ILE A 15 -3.99 2.00 4.99
C ILE A 15 -2.58 1.64 4.50
N VAL A 16 -1.96 2.45 3.63
CA VAL A 16 -0.56 2.26 3.22
C VAL A 16 0.38 2.31 4.41
N ALA A 17 0.22 3.31 5.30
CA ALA A 17 1.02 3.42 6.51
C ALA A 17 0.84 2.22 7.44
N ASP A 18 -0.39 1.75 7.65
CA ASP A 18 -0.69 0.57 8.46
C ASP A 18 -0.06 -0.71 7.87
N LEU A 19 -0.05 -0.84 6.54
CA LEU A 19 0.57 -1.97 5.85
C LEU A 19 2.09 -1.95 6.00
N ASP A 20 2.71 -0.76 5.91
CA ASP A 20 4.15 -0.61 6.13
C ASP A 20 4.54 -0.96 7.56
N GLU A 21 3.81 -0.48 8.57
CA GLU A 21 4.04 -0.80 9.99
C GLU A 21 4.02 -2.33 10.22
N ARG A 22 2.99 -3.01 9.71
CA ARG A 22 2.88 -4.48 9.82
C ARG A 22 4.02 -5.20 9.10
N SER A 23 4.44 -4.73 7.92
CA SER A 23 5.58 -5.31 7.20
C SER A 23 6.87 -5.16 8.01
N PHE A 24 7.09 -4.00 8.64
CA PHE A 24 8.23 -3.80 9.53
C PHE A 24 8.22 -4.77 10.71
N ASP A 25 7.07 -4.96 11.36
CA ASP A 25 6.94 -5.91 12.46
C ASP A 25 7.25 -7.35 12.02
N PHE A 26 6.69 -7.81 10.90
CA PHE A 26 6.98 -9.14 10.38
C PHE A 26 8.46 -9.35 10.03
N LEU A 27 9.09 -8.36 9.40
CA LEU A 27 10.51 -8.43 9.05
C LEU A 27 11.39 -8.43 10.30
N ARG A 28 11.02 -7.63 11.31
CA ARG A 28 11.72 -7.59 12.60
C ARG A 28 11.63 -8.93 13.32
N GLU A 29 10.45 -9.54 13.38
CA GLU A 29 10.24 -10.85 14.01
C GLU A 29 11.01 -11.96 13.27
N ALA A 30 10.96 -11.96 11.93
CA ALA A 30 11.70 -12.92 11.12
C ALA A 30 13.21 -12.80 11.33
N SER A 31 13.72 -11.57 11.41
CA SER A 31 15.13 -11.29 11.72
C SER A 31 15.52 -11.79 13.11
N ALA A 32 14.70 -11.52 14.13
CA ALA A 32 14.92 -12.02 15.50
C ALA A 32 14.93 -13.56 15.58
N ALA A 33 14.13 -14.21 14.73
CA ALA A 33 14.06 -15.66 14.62
C ALA A 33 15.13 -16.29 13.71
N ALA A 34 16.05 -15.48 13.14
CA ALA A 34 17.01 -15.90 12.11
C ALA A 34 16.36 -16.64 10.92
N ARG A 35 15.13 -16.25 10.57
CA ARG A 35 14.37 -16.78 9.45
C ARG A 35 14.50 -15.88 8.22
N GLY A 36 14.27 -16.47 7.05
CA GLY A 36 14.16 -15.71 5.80
C GLY A 36 12.92 -14.80 5.77
N ARG A 37 12.82 -14.01 4.69
CA ARG A 37 11.69 -13.12 4.44
C ARG A 37 10.35 -13.89 4.46
N PRO A 38 9.38 -13.53 5.32
CA PRO A 38 8.09 -14.23 5.39
C PRO A 38 7.28 -14.11 4.11
N ASP A 39 6.50 -15.15 3.78
CA ASP A 39 5.53 -15.09 2.67
C ASP A 39 4.48 -13.99 2.88
N GLU A 40 4.12 -13.73 4.15
CA GLU A 40 3.19 -12.67 4.54
C GLU A 40 3.69 -11.28 4.12
N ASP A 41 5.01 -11.04 4.18
CA ASP A 41 5.60 -9.77 3.77
C ASP A 41 5.44 -9.53 2.25
N ARG A 42 5.55 -10.60 1.43
CA ARG A 42 5.25 -10.49 0.00
C ARG A 42 3.79 -10.10 -0.24
N ARG A 43 2.87 -10.65 0.56
CA ARG A 43 1.44 -10.38 0.47
C ARG A 43 1.12 -8.93 0.88
N LEU A 44 1.73 -8.44 1.95
CA LEU A 44 1.63 -7.04 2.38
C LEU A 44 2.19 -6.07 1.34
N ALA A 45 3.35 -6.37 0.77
CA ALA A 45 3.95 -5.55 -0.29
C ALA A 45 3.05 -5.47 -1.54
N GLN A 46 2.36 -6.56 -1.90
CA GLN A 46 1.38 -6.55 -3.00
C GLN A 46 0.15 -5.71 -2.67
N ALA A 47 -0.39 -5.87 -1.45
CA ALA A 47 -1.52 -5.07 -0.98
C ALA A 47 -1.19 -3.57 -0.99
N ARG A 48 -0.02 -3.19 -0.47
CA ARG A 48 0.45 -1.81 -0.42
C ARG A 48 0.46 -1.16 -1.80
N ARG A 49 1.09 -1.82 -2.78
CA ARG A 49 1.13 -1.33 -4.18
C ARG A 49 -0.26 -1.17 -4.80
N ALA A 50 -1.17 -2.09 -4.51
CA ALA A 50 -2.55 -2.01 -5.02
C ALA A 50 -3.30 -0.82 -4.42
N VAL A 51 -3.13 -0.57 -3.11
CA VAL A 51 -3.71 0.57 -2.39
C VAL A 51 -3.13 1.89 -2.87
N GLU A 52 -1.80 2.00 -3.01
CA GLU A 52 -1.12 3.18 -3.58
C GLU A 52 -1.63 3.51 -4.99
N LYS A 53 -1.80 2.48 -5.83
CA LYS A 53 -2.37 2.66 -7.18
C LYS A 53 -3.80 3.18 -7.12
N ALA A 54 -4.63 2.65 -6.24
CA ALA A 54 -6.00 3.10 -6.06
C ALA A 54 -6.06 4.56 -5.56
N ALA A 55 -5.20 4.95 -4.61
CA ALA A 55 -5.12 6.32 -4.12
C ALA A 55 -4.77 7.30 -5.24
N ARG A 56 -3.77 6.97 -6.08
CA ARG A 56 -3.40 7.77 -7.26
C ARG A 56 -4.53 7.91 -8.27
N LEU A 57 -5.26 6.82 -8.55
CA LEU A 57 -6.42 6.84 -9.45
C LEU A 57 -7.51 7.79 -8.95
N LEU A 58 -7.80 7.78 -7.65
CA LEU A 58 -8.81 8.65 -7.04
C LEU A 58 -8.40 10.12 -7.00
N ARG A 59 -7.09 10.41 -6.94
CA ARG A 59 -6.53 11.76 -7.04
C ARG A 59 -6.52 12.31 -8.48
N GLY A 60 -6.64 11.43 -9.48
CA GLY A 60 -6.49 11.79 -10.89
C GLY A 60 -5.04 11.90 -11.35
N ASP A 61 -4.10 11.31 -10.60
CA ASP A 61 -2.64 11.38 -10.85
C ASP A 61 -2.18 10.39 -11.94
N VAL A 62 -3.08 9.59 -12.49
CA VAL A 62 -2.77 8.66 -13.58
C VAL A 62 -2.81 9.45 -14.88
N GLU A 63 -1.63 9.86 -15.35
CA GLU A 63 -1.42 10.29 -16.74
C GLU A 63 -2.03 9.24 -17.68
N ARG A 64 -2.64 9.73 -18.76
CA ARG A 64 -3.20 8.93 -19.83
C ARG A 64 -2.11 8.01 -20.39
N ASP A 65 -2.16 6.73 -20.06
CA ASP A 65 -1.47 5.67 -20.82
C ASP A 65 -2.24 5.40 -22.13
N ASP A 66 -2.55 6.46 -22.89
CA ASP A 66 -3.15 6.38 -24.23
C ASP A 66 -2.29 7.23 -25.19
N ASP A 67 -1.27 6.58 -25.76
CA ASP A 67 -0.73 6.81 -27.12
C ASP A 67 -0.14 5.49 -27.66
#